data_AF-A0A2D8UNU0-F1
#
_entry.id   AF-A0A2D8UNU0-F1
#
_cell.length_a   1.000
_cell.length_b   1.000
_cell.length_c   1.000
_cell.angle_alpha   90.00
_cell.angle_beta   90.00
_cell.angle_gamma   90.00
#
_symmetry.space_group_name_H-M   'P 1'
#
loop_
_entity.id
_entity.type
_entity.pdbx_description
1 polymer ?
#
loop_
_entity_poly.entity_id
_entity_poly.type
_entity_poly.pdbx_seq_one_letter_code
_entity_poly.pdbx_strand_id
1 'polypeptide(L)'
;MKKNTIKLTRKIQVNVDLPKGEERQAAIKKLYQYQNRCYRAANMIVSHLYVQEMLSDFFYLTDGIRAKLADHKKTENGILNRSRKNTTYRVVVDAFKGEVPTDILACLNQNLSNSFHHYKDEYWRGQRSVP
;
A
#
# COMPACT_ATOMS: atom_id res chain seq x y z
N MET A 1 -26.55 -0.45 -26.68
CA MET A 1 -25.12 -0.79 -26.87
C MET A 1 -24.37 -0.45 -25.58
N LYS A 2 -23.68 -1.41 -24.94
CA LYS A 2 -22.83 -1.12 -23.78
C LYS A 2 -21.74 -0.14 -24.23
N LYS A 3 -21.58 1.00 -23.56
CA LYS A 3 -20.51 1.96 -23.84
C LYS A 3 -19.17 1.25 -23.62
N ASN A 4 -18.36 1.13 -24.68
CA ASN A 4 -17.00 0.62 -24.59
C ASN A 4 -16.12 1.68 -23.90
N THR A 5 -16.07 1.64 -22.57
CA THR A 5 -15.15 2.48 -21.79
C THR A 5 -13.75 1.90 -21.87
N ILE A 6 -12.87 2.53 -22.65
CA ILE A 6 -11.46 2.17 -22.75
C ILE A 6 -10.72 2.81 -21.56
N LYS A 7 -10.09 1.99 -20.69
CA LYS A 7 -9.19 2.49 -19.64
C LYS A 7 -7.82 2.77 -20.26
N LEU A 8 -7.41 4.03 -20.28
CA LEU A 8 -6.18 4.49 -20.92
C LEU A 8 -5.13 4.85 -19.86
N THR A 9 -4.13 3.99 -19.69
CA THR A 9 -3.02 4.24 -18.75
C THR A 9 -1.90 4.96 -19.49
N ARG A 10 -1.67 6.25 -19.18
CA ARG A 10 -0.59 7.04 -19.76
C ARG A 10 0.48 7.34 -18.72
N LYS A 11 1.75 7.27 -19.13
CA LYS A 11 2.87 7.75 -18.32
C LYS A 11 2.80 9.28 -18.29
N ILE A 12 2.59 9.86 -17.12
CA ILE A 12 2.68 11.31 -16.92
C ILE A 12 4.15 11.66 -16.78
N GLN A 13 4.66 12.49 -17.69
CA GLN A 13 6.01 13.03 -17.57
C GLN A 13 5.97 14.32 -16.74
N VAL A 14 6.71 14.35 -15.63
CA VAL A 14 6.88 15.55 -14.81
C VAL A 14 8.08 16.33 -15.35
N ASN A 15 7.82 17.46 -15.99
CA ASN A 15 8.86 18.38 -16.43
C ASN A 15 9.06 19.45 -15.34
N VAL A 16 10.28 19.53 -14.81
CA VAL A 16 10.67 20.57 -13.85
C VAL A 16 11.04 21.82 -14.65
N ASP A 17 10.13 22.80 -14.66
CA ASP A 17 10.31 24.09 -15.33
C ASP A 17 11.12 25.06 -14.44
N LEU A 18 12.41 24.75 -14.30
CA LEU A 18 13.39 25.59 -13.60
C LEU A 18 14.58 25.84 -14.53
N PRO A 19 15.24 27.02 -14.43
CA PRO A 19 16.45 27.30 -15.19
C PRO A 19 17.51 26.23 -14.93
N LYS A 20 18.34 25.93 -15.94
CA LYS A 20 19.41 24.93 -15.82
C LYS A 20 20.39 25.36 -14.72
N GLY A 21 20.48 24.57 -13.65
CA GLY A 21 21.34 24.86 -12.49
C GLY A 21 21.11 23.92 -11.32
N GLU A 22 21.71 24.24 -10.16
CA GLU A 22 21.64 23.44 -8.93
C GLU A 22 20.20 23.22 -8.42
N GLU A 23 19.33 24.23 -8.58
CA GLU A 23 17.93 24.17 -8.14
C GLU A 23 17.13 23.10 -8.89
N ARG A 24 17.33 22.99 -10.21
CA ARG A 24 16.69 21.96 -11.02
C ARG A 24 17.17 20.56 -10.60
N GLN A 25 18.46 20.40 -10.31
CA GLN A 25 19.02 19.14 -9.86
C GLN A 25 18.47 18.74 -8.48
N ALA A 26 18.34 19.69 -7.56
CA ALA A 26 17.76 19.47 -6.23
C ALA A 26 16.29 19.04 -6.33
N ALA A 27 15.50 19.70 -7.17
CA ALA A 27 14.10 19.34 -7.41
C ALA A 27 13.96 17.92 -7.99
N ILE A 28 14.76 17.57 -8.99
CA ILE A 28 14.79 16.23 -9.59
C ILE A 28 15.18 15.18 -8.53
N LYS A 29 16.23 15.45 -7.74
CA LYS A 29 16.67 14.55 -6.66
C LYS A 29 15.56 14.30 -5.64
N LYS A 30 14.80 15.34 -5.27
CA LYS A 30 13.66 15.24 -4.36
C LYS A 30 12.53 14.37 -4.93
N LEU A 31 12.23 14.51 -6.23
CA LEU A 31 11.26 13.64 -6.92
C LEU A 31 11.70 12.17 -6.92
N TYR A 32 12.98 11.88 -7.18
CA TYR A 32 13.51 10.52 -7.09
C TYR A 32 13.48 9.97 -5.67
N GLN A 33 13.74 10.81 -4.67
CA GLN A 33 13.58 10.42 -3.26
C GLN A 33 12.13 10.02 -2.97
N TYR A 34 11.16 10.83 -3.40
CA TYR A 34 9.73 10.51 -3.23
C TYR A 34 9.36 9.21 -3.93
N GLN A 35 9.83 9.00 -5.16
CA GLN A 35 9.61 7.76 -5.89
C GLN A 35 10.16 6.54 -5.12
N ASN A 36 11.40 6.62 -4.63
CA ASN A 36 12.00 5.54 -3.85
C ASN A 36 11.20 5.22 -2.58
N ARG A 37 10.74 6.25 -1.86
CA ARG A 37 9.89 6.08 -0.68
C ARG A 37 8.54 5.47 -1.03
N CYS A 38 7.94 5.85 -2.16
CA CYS A 38 6.71 5.23 -2.65
C CYS A 38 6.89 3.74 -2.95
N TYR A 39 8.01 3.32 -3.56
CA TYR A 39 8.27 1.90 -3.80
C TYR A 39 8.43 1.10 -2.49
N ARG A 40 9.16 1.65 -1.52
CA ARG A 40 9.29 1.02 -0.20
C ARG A 40 7.94 0.94 0.53
N ALA A 41 7.16 2.02 0.49
CA ALA A 41 5.81 2.05 1.05
C ALA A 41 4.89 1.04 0.38
N ALA A 42 4.94 0.92 -0.96
CA ALA A 42 4.16 -0.06 -1.71
C ALA A 42 4.45 -1.49 -1.25
N ASN A 43 5.73 -1.86 -1.16
CA ASN A 43 6.13 -3.16 -0.65
C ASN A 43 5.57 -3.41 0.76
N MET A 44 5.69 -2.44 1.66
CA MET A 44 5.14 -2.56 3.02
C MET A 44 3.62 -2.76 3.00
N ILE A 45 2.87 -1.95 2.25
CA ILE A 45 1.41 -2.05 2.15
C ILE A 45 1.01 -3.45 1.69
N VAL A 46 1.61 -3.90 0.59
CA VAL A 46 1.29 -5.17 -0.05
C VAL A 46 1.63 -6.36 0.85
N SER A 47 2.81 -6.34 1.50
CA SER A 47 3.17 -7.40 2.47
C SER A 47 2.19 -7.46 3.63
N HIS A 48 1.76 -6.31 4.17
CA HIS A 48 0.79 -6.28 5.26
C HIS A 48 -0.59 -6.78 4.82
N LEU A 49 -1.05 -6.40 3.63
CA LEU A 49 -2.32 -6.91 3.07
C LEU A 49 -2.27 -8.42 2.87
N TYR A 50 -1.17 -8.93 2.30
CA TYR A 50 -0.96 -10.35 2.08
C TYR A 50 -1.00 -11.13 3.39
N VAL A 51 -0.23 -10.70 4.39
CA VAL A 51 -0.23 -11.35 5.71
C VAL A 51 -1.62 -11.28 6.33
N GLN A 52 -2.30 -10.13 6.30
CA GLN A 52 -3.64 -9.97 6.88
C GLN A 52 -4.69 -10.91 6.27
N GLU A 53 -4.58 -11.28 4.99
CA GLU A 53 -5.44 -12.30 4.38
C GLU A 53 -5.02 -13.72 4.81
N MET A 54 -3.71 -14.01 4.80
CA MET A 54 -3.19 -15.33 5.14
C MET A 54 -3.28 -15.68 6.64
N LEU A 55 -3.58 -14.72 7.51
CA LEU A 55 -3.65 -14.93 8.96
C LEU A 55 -4.61 -16.05 9.37
N SER A 56 -5.70 -16.28 8.63
CA SER A 56 -6.64 -17.38 8.89
C SER A 56 -6.05 -18.76 8.61
N ASP A 57 -5.07 -18.82 7.70
CA ASP A 57 -4.57 -20.07 7.13
C ASP A 57 -3.33 -20.57 7.86
N PHE A 58 -2.76 -19.76 8.76
CA PHE A 58 -1.65 -20.14 9.62
C PHE A 58 -2.11 -21.07 10.75
N PHE A 59 -2.30 -22.34 10.39
CA PHE A 59 -2.74 -23.39 11.31
C PHE A 59 -1.78 -23.64 12.47
N TYR A 60 -0.50 -23.28 12.33
CA TYR A 60 0.51 -23.39 13.39
C TYR A 60 0.41 -22.31 14.46
N LEU A 61 -0.36 -21.24 14.25
CA LEU A 61 -0.62 -20.26 15.30
C LEU A 61 -1.50 -20.91 16.37
N THR A 62 -1.03 -20.88 17.61
CA THR A 62 -1.79 -21.37 18.77
C THR A 62 -3.06 -20.55 18.96
N ASP A 63 -4.07 -21.14 19.61
CA ASP A 63 -5.36 -20.46 19.85
C ASP A 63 -5.20 -19.16 20.62
N GLY A 64 -4.23 -19.09 21.55
CA GLY A 64 -3.90 -17.86 22.27
C GLY A 64 -3.36 -16.74 21.37
N ILE A 65 -2.64 -17.08 20.30
CA ILE A 65 -2.17 -16.09 19.31
C ILE A 65 -3.32 -15.67 18.40
N ARG A 66 -4.17 -16.60 17.94
CA ARG A 66 -5.35 -16.29 17.14
C ARG A 66 -6.33 -15.39 17.89
N ALA A 67 -6.53 -15.63 19.18
CA ALA A 67 -7.38 -14.81 20.04
C ALA A 67 -6.85 -13.38 20.23
N LYS A 68 -5.52 -13.20 20.28
CA LYS A 68 -4.87 -11.88 20.32
C LYS A 68 -4.93 -11.15 18.97
N LEU A 69 -4.92 -11.88 17.86
CA LEU A 69 -5.02 -11.30 16.52
C LEU A 69 -6.47 -10.98 16.12
N ALA A 70 -7.46 -11.55 16.81
CA ALA A 70 -8.88 -11.29 16.56
C ALA A 70 -9.22 -9.79 16.75
N ASP A 71 -10.16 -9.30 15.95
CA ASP A 71 -10.69 -7.92 15.99
C ASP A 71 -11.17 -7.55 17.40
N HIS A 72 -11.06 -6.27 17.78
CA HIS A 72 -11.56 -5.72 19.05
C HIS A 72 -13.04 -6.02 19.29
N LYS A 73 -13.81 -6.18 18.21
CA LYS A 73 -15.22 -6.62 18.30
C LYS A 73 -15.39 -8.03 18.89
N LYS A 74 -14.33 -8.83 18.94
CA LYS A 74 -14.30 -10.19 19.52
C LYS A 74 -13.48 -10.27 20.81
N THR A 75 -12.47 -9.41 21.01
CA THR A 75 -11.61 -9.41 22.21
C THR A 75 -11.05 -8.02 22.52
N GLU A 76 -11.20 -7.53 23.76
CA GLU A 76 -10.71 -6.20 24.23
C GLU A 76 -9.20 -5.98 23.97
N ASN A 77 -8.40 -7.06 23.95
CA ASN A 77 -6.95 -7.06 23.69
C ASN A 77 -6.57 -7.42 22.24
N GLY A 78 -7.50 -7.29 21.29
CA GLY A 78 -7.25 -7.59 19.87
C GLY A 78 -6.24 -6.64 19.22
N ILE A 79 -5.17 -7.18 18.64
CA ILE A 79 -4.10 -6.43 17.95
C ILE A 79 -4.64 -5.81 16.64
N LEU A 80 -5.60 -6.47 15.97
CA LEU A 80 -6.24 -5.98 14.74
C LEU A 80 -7.51 -5.18 15.04
N ASN A 81 -7.45 -4.23 15.96
CA ASN A 81 -8.57 -3.39 16.38
C ASN A 81 -9.00 -2.30 15.37
N ARG A 82 -8.47 -2.32 14.15
CA ARG A 82 -8.68 -1.29 13.12
C ARG A 82 -8.96 -1.92 11.77
N SER A 83 -9.58 -1.15 10.88
CA SER A 83 -9.76 -1.58 9.50
C SER A 83 -8.40 -1.85 8.84
N ARG A 84 -8.33 -2.92 8.04
CA ARG A 84 -7.13 -3.36 7.31
C ARG A 84 -6.40 -2.18 6.63
N LYS A 85 -7.16 -1.35 5.91
CA LYS A 85 -6.67 -0.15 5.21
C LYS A 85 -6.09 0.92 6.14
N ASN A 86 -6.65 1.10 7.32
CA ASN A 86 -6.15 2.09 8.29
C ASN A 86 -4.85 1.61 8.94
N THR A 87 -4.75 0.30 9.18
CA THR A 87 -3.51 -0.34 9.67
C THR A 87 -2.37 -0.15 8.67
N THR A 88 -2.58 -0.46 7.39
CA THR A 88 -1.55 -0.29 6.36
C THR A 88 -1.16 1.17 6.15
N TYR A 89 -2.12 2.10 6.21
CA TYR A 89 -1.84 3.54 6.14
C TYR A 89 -0.93 4.01 7.28
N ARG A 90 -1.22 3.63 8.53
CA ARG A 90 -0.38 4.00 9.68
C ARG A 90 1.03 3.46 9.55
N VAL A 91 1.19 2.21 9.14
CA VAL A 91 2.51 1.59 8.95
C VAL A 91 3.37 2.42 8.00
N VAL A 92 2.83 2.87 6.87
CA VAL A 92 3.61 3.68 5.92
C VAL A 92 3.78 5.13 6.36
N VAL A 93 2.80 5.71 7.03
CA VAL A 93 2.95 7.07 7.58
C VAL A 93 4.02 7.06 8.67
N ASP A 94 3.97 6.15 9.62
CA ASP A 94 4.96 6.07 10.71
C ASP A 94 6.39 5.83 10.15
N ALA A 95 6.51 5.09 9.03
CA ALA A 95 7.79 4.83 8.38
C ALA A 95 8.34 5.99 7.50
N PHE A 96 7.48 6.82 6.90
CA PHE A 96 7.90 7.79 5.88
C PHE A 96 7.42 9.23 6.12
N LYS A 97 6.79 9.51 7.26
CA LYS A 97 6.34 10.85 7.63
C LYS A 97 7.51 11.82 7.64
N GLY A 98 7.32 12.99 7.01
CA GLY A 98 8.34 14.01 6.85
C GLY A 98 9.27 13.79 5.64
N GLU A 99 9.32 12.57 5.09
CA GLU A 99 10.11 12.27 3.90
C GLU A 99 9.32 12.40 2.60
N VAL A 100 8.01 12.16 2.64
CA VAL A 100 7.09 12.28 1.51
C VAL A 100 5.78 12.93 1.97
N PRO A 101 5.12 13.75 1.13
CA PRO A 101 3.77 14.21 1.38
C PRO A 101 2.83 13.05 1.73
N THR A 102 2.10 13.18 2.84
CA THR A 102 1.20 12.13 3.34
C THR A 102 0.06 11.81 2.38
N ASP A 103 -0.36 12.77 1.56
CA ASP A 103 -1.40 12.58 0.55
C ASP A 103 -0.97 11.56 -0.52
N ILE A 104 0.31 11.55 -0.89
CA ILE A 104 0.87 10.55 -1.81
C ILE A 104 0.76 9.15 -1.19
N LEU A 105 1.09 9.03 0.10
CA LEU A 105 0.98 7.76 0.83
C LEU A 105 -0.48 7.31 0.98
N ALA A 106 -1.41 8.25 1.23
CA ALA A 106 -2.84 7.96 1.33
C ALA A 106 -3.40 7.44 -0.01
N CYS A 107 -3.08 8.13 -1.11
CA CYS A 107 -3.47 7.71 -2.46
C CYS A 107 -2.87 6.35 -2.82
N LEU A 108 -1.58 6.14 -2.54
CA LEU A 108 -0.89 4.88 -2.78
C LEU A 108 -1.56 3.72 -2.02
N ASN A 109 -1.81 3.91 -0.71
CA ASN A 109 -2.45 2.91 0.13
C ASN A 109 -3.85 2.53 -0.38
N GLN A 110 -4.65 3.52 -0.76
CA GLN A 110 -5.99 3.28 -1.30
C GLN A 110 -5.95 2.52 -2.62
N ASN A 111 -5.07 2.92 -3.55
CA ASN A 111 -4.94 2.29 -4.87
C ASN A 111 -4.44 0.85 -4.77
N LEU A 112 -3.40 0.61 -3.97
CA LEU A 112 -2.85 -0.73 -3.76
C LEU A 112 -3.84 -1.62 -3.02
N SER A 113 -4.49 -1.11 -1.98
CA SER A 113 -5.53 -1.87 -1.28
C SER A 113 -6.65 -2.28 -2.24
N ASN A 114 -7.18 -1.36 -3.05
CA ASN A 114 -8.25 -1.70 -3.99
C ASN A 114 -7.79 -2.71 -5.04
N SER A 115 -6.60 -2.53 -5.62
CA SER A 115 -6.04 -3.44 -6.61
C SER A 115 -5.76 -4.82 -6.03
N PHE A 116 -5.23 -4.88 -4.80
CA PHE A 116 -4.97 -6.12 -4.10
C PHE A 116 -6.26 -6.91 -3.88
N HIS A 117 -7.31 -6.27 -3.33
CA HIS A 117 -8.58 -6.96 -3.08
C HIS A 117 -9.31 -7.35 -4.38
N HIS A 118 -9.14 -6.57 -5.45
CA HIS A 118 -9.76 -6.89 -6.75
C HIS A 118 -9.20 -8.17 -7.36
N TYR A 119 -7.89 -8.39 -7.25
CA TYR A 119 -7.20 -9.53 -7.87
C TYR A 119 -6.77 -10.61 -6.86
N LYS A 120 -7.25 -10.55 -5.62
CA LYS A 120 -6.82 -11.46 -4.54
C LYS A 120 -6.93 -12.94 -4.93
N ASP A 121 -8.03 -13.31 -5.59
CA ASP A 121 -8.31 -14.69 -5.97
C ASP A 121 -7.33 -15.16 -7.06
N GLU A 122 -6.88 -14.26 -7.94
CA GLU A 122 -5.85 -14.55 -8.94
C GLU A 122 -4.49 -14.77 -8.30
N TYR A 123 -4.15 -14.04 -7.22
CA TYR A 123 -2.91 -14.26 -6.47
C TYR A 123 -2.90 -15.64 -5.82
N TRP A 124 -4.01 -16.04 -5.18
CA TRP A 124 -4.12 -17.34 -4.51
C TRP A 124 -4.07 -18.53 -5.47
N ARG A 125 -4.58 -18.33 -6.68
CA ARG A 125 -4.51 -19.34 -7.75
C ARG A 125 -3.17 -19.33 -8.51
N GLY A 126 -2.25 -18.43 -8.17
CA GLY A 126 -0.98 -18.27 -8.88
C GLY A 126 -1.13 -17.75 -10.32
N GLN A 127 -2.29 -17.16 -10.65
CA GLN A 127 -2.60 -16.61 -11.98
C GLN A 127 -2.03 -15.20 -12.15
N ARG A 128 -1.62 -14.55 -11.06
CA ARG A 128 -1.05 -13.20 -11.06
C ARG A 128 0.00 -13.04 -9.97
N SER A 129 1.02 -12.23 -10.27
CA SER A 129 1.97 -11.76 -9.26
C SER A 129 1.35 -10.69 -8.37
N VAL A 130 1.75 -10.67 -7.10
CA VAL A 130 1.35 -9.61 -6.17
C VAL A 130 1.92 -8.26 -6.68
N PRO A 131 1.12 -7.17 -6.67
CA PRO A 131 1.47 -5.87 -7.23
C PRO A 131 2.57 -5.12 -6.48
#